data_AF-A0A9W5RB64-F1
#
_entry.id   AF-A0A9W5RB64-F1
#
_cell.length_a   1.000
_cell.length_b   1.000
_cell.length_c   1.000
_cell.angle_alpha   90.00
_cell.angle_beta   90.00
_cell.angle_gamma   90.00
#
_symmetry.space_group_name_H-M   'P 1'
#
loop_
_entity.id
_entity.type
_entity.pdbx_description
1 polymer ?
#
loop_
_entity_poly.entity_id
_entity_poly.type
_entity_poly.pdbx_seq_one_letter_code
_entity_poly.pdbx_strand_id
1 'polypeptide(L)' 'MNVYVLIRETFTYCGDCAVISAVKIEGVFTQELDAKLALLDSIGIEYDYFYIEEKELVE' A
#
# COMPACT_ATOMS: atom_id res chain seq x y z
N MET A 1 -18.90 -6.33 3.02
CA MET A 1 -18.05 -6.23 4.23
C MET A 1 -16.87 -5.34 3.89
N ASN A 2 -16.52 -4.34 4.71
CA ASN A 2 -15.37 -3.49 4.40
C ASN A 2 -14.06 -4.21 4.76
N VAL A 3 -13.05 -4.02 3.92
CA VAL A 3 -11.69 -4.50 4.13
C VAL A 3 -10.72 -3.33 3.95
N TYR A 4 -9.58 -3.43 4.61
CA TYR A 4 -8.49 -2.46 4.58
C TYR A 4 -7.34 -3.07 3.78
N VAL A 5 -6.97 -2.45 2.68
CA VAL A 5 -5.96 -2.94 1.75
C VAL A 5 -4.68 -2.12 1.94
N LEU A 6 -3.61 -2.78 2.37
CA LEU A 6 -2.28 -2.17 2.43
C LEU A 6 -1.64 -2.24 1.05
N ILE A 7 -1.36 -1.08 0.47
CA ILE A 7 -0.81 -0.93 -0.88
C ILE A 7 0.60 -0.35 -0.76
N ARG A 8 1.52 -0.91 -1.54
CA ARG A 8 2.86 -0.38 -1.79
C ARG A 8 2.96 0.10 -3.23
N GLU A 9 3.30 1.37 -3.40
CA GLU A 9 3.70 1.94 -4.69
C GLU A 9 5.20 2.18 -4.71
N THR A 10 5.87 1.71 -5.76
CA THR A 10 7.31 1.94 -5.97
C THR A 10 7.48 2.93 -7.11
N PHE A 11 8.18 4.02 -6.85
CA PHE A 11 8.48 5.05 -7.85
C PHE A 11 9.82 4.81 -8.53
N THR A 12 9.93 5.25 -9.78
CA THR A 12 11.21 5.36 -10.50
C THR A 12 11.31 6.75 -11.12
N TYR A 13 12.52 7.26 -11.28
CA TYR A 13 12.75 8.56 -11.88
C TYR A 13 13.10 8.40 -13.35
N CYS A 14 12.32 9.03 -14.23
CA CYS A 14 12.63 9.18 -15.65
C CYS A 14 13.06 10.64 -15.89
N GLY A 15 14.37 10.91 -15.76
CA GLY A 15 14.87 12.27 -15.68
C GLY A 15 14.42 12.95 -14.38
N ASP A 16 13.77 14.11 -14.50
CA ASP A 16 13.28 14.89 -13.35
C ASP A 16 11.84 14.53 -12.93
N CYS A 17 11.23 13.51 -13.56
CA CYS A 17 9.85 13.08 -13.26
C CYS A 17 9.82 11.76 -12.50
N ALA A 18 9.19 11.75 -11.33
CA ALA A 18 8.84 10.52 -10.62
C ALA A 18 7.63 9.85 -11.27
N VAL A 19 7.74 8.56 -11.59
CA VAL A 19 6.71 7.76 -12.24
C VAL A 19 6.47 6.50 -11.42
N ILE A 20 5.21 6.13 -11.21
CA ILE A 20 4.85 4.87 -10.55
C ILE A 20 5.32 3.72 -11.45
N SER A 21 6.23 2.89 -10.93
CA SER A 21 6.80 1.75 -11.65
C SER A 21 6.11 0.44 -11.27
N ALA A 22 5.66 0.32 -10.03
CA ALA A 22 4.96 -0.86 -9.53
C ALA A 22 3.93 -0.47 -8.48
N VAL A 23 2.81 -1.19 -8.47
CA VAL A 23 1.79 -1.15 -7.41
C VAL A 23 1.58 -2.58 -6.93
N LYS A 24 1.67 -2.81 -5.63
CA LYS A 24 1.52 -4.13 -5.03
C LYS A 24 0.62 -4.08 -3.80
N ILE A 25 -0.26 -5.07 -3.67
CA ILE A 25 -1.02 -5.30 -2.45
C ILE A 25 -0.14 -6.10 -1.50
N GLU A 26 0.21 -5.51 -0.36
CA GLU A 26 1.02 -6.18 0.67
C GLU A 26 0.15 -6.93 1.68
N GLY A 27 -1.12 -6.53 1.84
CA GLY A 27 -2.06 -7.23 2.71
C GLY A 27 -3.50 -6.76 2.56
N VAL A 28 -4.44 -7.64 2.92
CA VAL A 28 -5.87 -7.34 3.03
C VAL A 28 -6.32 -7.74 4.41
N PHE A 29 -6.93 -6.80 5.14
CA PHE A 29 -7.28 -6.95 6.54
C PHE A 29 -8.78 -6.69 6.73
N THR A 30 -9.41 -7.43 7.63
CA THR A 30 -10.81 -7.20 8.02
C THR A 30 -10.96 -6.19 9.16
N GLN A 31 -9.85 -5.81 9.79
CA GLN A 31 -9.80 -4.82 10.88
C GLN A 31 -8.82 -3.70 10.54
N GLU A 32 -9.22 -2.46 10.83
CA GLU A 32 -8.40 -1.27 10.57
C GLU A 32 -7.10 -1.27 11.40
N LEU A 33 -7.18 -1.73 12.65
CA LEU A 33 -6.03 -1.77 13.57
C LEU A 33 -4.93 -2.70 13.03
N ASP A 34 -5.30 -3.87 12.51
CA ASP A 34 -4.35 -4.83 11.95
C ASP A 34 -3.64 -4.24 10.72
N ALA A 35 -4.37 -3.55 9.84
CA ALA A 35 -3.80 -2.86 8.69
C ALA A 35 -2.83 -1.75 9.12
N LYS A 36 -3.16 -0.96 10.15
CA LYS A 36 -2.28 0.08 10.69
C LYS A 36 -1.01 -0.48 11.33
N LEU A 37 -1.11 -1.59 12.05
CA LEU A 37 0.05 -2.28 12.61
C LEU A 37 0.94 -2.82 11.50
N ALA A 38 0.37 -3.41 10.45
CA ALA A 38 1.13 -3.87 9.28
C ALA A 38 1.78 -2.70 8.53
N LEU A 39 1.13 -1.55 8.42
CA LEU A 39 1.72 -0.34 7.85
C LEU A 39 2.92 0.16 8.68
N LEU A 40 2.83 0.13 10.02
CA LEU A 40 3.93 0.50 10.90
C LEU A 40 5.12 -0.46 10.79
N ASP A 41 4.87 -1.75 10.53
CA ASP A 41 5.89 -2.78 10.34
C ASP A 41 6.42 -2.85 8.90
N SER A 42 5.86 -2.05 7.98
CA SER A 42 6.24 -2.07 6.57
C SER A 42 7.65 -1.49 6.38
N ILE A 43 8.53 -2.28 5.75
CA ILE A 43 9.88 -1.87 5.39
C ILE A 43 9.94 -1.68 3.87
N GLY A 44 10.29 -0.46 3.44
CA GLY A 44 10.50 -0.11 2.05
C GLY A 44 11.95 0.28 1.73
N ILE A 45 12.21 0.46 0.45
CA ILE A 45 13.39 1.18 -0.05
C ILE A 45 13.06 2.66 -0.30
N GLU A 46 14.06 3.47 -0.66
CA GLU A 46 13.98 4.94 -0.83
C GLU A 46 12.82 5.44 -1.71
N TYR A 47 12.27 4.58 -2.58
CA TYR A 47 11.21 4.91 -3.52
C TYR A 47 9.87 4.24 -3.24
N ASP A 48 9.72 3.58 -2.11
CA ASP A 48 8.46 2.94 -1.72
C ASP A 48 7.57 3.89 -0.92
N TYR A 49 6.29 3.92 -1.29
CA TYR A 49 5.23 4.61 -0.56
C TYR A 49 4.16 3.60 -0.15
N PHE A 50 3.80 3.58 1.13
CA PHE A 50 2.81 2.66 1.68
C PHE A 50 1.60 3.43 2.20
N TYR A 51 0.40 2.93 1.89
CA TYR A 51 -0.84 3.49 2.38
C TYR A 51 -1.94 2.43 2.46
N ILE A 52 -3.01 2.76 3.19
CA ILE A 52 -4.16 1.88 3.38
C ILE A 52 -5.35 2.48 2.65
N GLU A 53 -6.03 1.68 1.84
CA GLU A 53 -7.35 2.02 1.28
C GLU A 53 -8.44 1.17 1.92
N GLU A 54 -9.54 1.79 2.32
CA GLU A 54 -10.77 1.09 2.70
C GLU A 54 -11.57 0.75 1.43
N LYS A 55 -11.96 -0.52 1.28
CA LYS A 55 -12.74 -1.02 0.14
C LYS A 55 -13.89 -1.88 0.62
N GLU A 56 -14.98 -1.88 -0.14
CA GLU A 56 -16.04 -2.86 0.03
C GLU A 56 -15.63 -4.18 -0.66
N LEU A 57 -15.68 -5.28 0.07
CA LEU A 57 -15.49 -6.61 -0.48
C LEU A 57 -16.68 -6.94 -1.38
N VAL A 58 -16.43 -7.07 -2.69
CA VAL A 58 -17.41 -7.53 -3.67
C VAL A 58 -17.36 -9.06 -3.69
N GLU A 59 -18.53 -9.70 -3.53
CA GLU A 59 -18.70 -11.16 -3.60
C GLU A 59 -18.50 -11.72 -5.03
#